data_AF-A0A382J3C5-F1
#
_entry.id   AF-A0A382J3C5-F1
#
_cell.length_a   1.000
_cell.length_b   1.000
_cell.length_c   1.000
_cell.angle_alpha   90.00
_cell.angle_beta   90.00
_cell.angle_gamma   90.00
#
_symmetry.space_group_name_H-M   'P 1'
#
loop_
_entity.id
_entity.type
_entity.pdbx_description
1 polymer ?
#
loop_
_entity_poly.entity_id
_entity_poly.type
_entity_poly.pdbx_seq_one_letter_code
_entity_poly.pdbx_strand_id
1 'polypeptide(L)'
;MSLAIEADPRELCLRINRNSPMGGLFRGDQSRLHPDSRLPWRISPEPFWLTSEQHDVLLRLGDALLAFFRSCNVLYHQSVKGIQPEFIARYLDAGKPERVIDLGRLNRVKSHLPLVMRPDLILTADGVRAVELDSIPGGIGFTGQISRIYSEIGYDVVGGGDGLLRGFHDALTTSLPEMET
;
A
#
# COMPACT_ATOMS: atom_id res chain seq x y z
N MET A 1 14.28 -24.48 11.24
CA MET A 1 15.51 -23.85 10.72
C MET A 1 15.25 -23.58 9.25
N SER A 2 15.02 -22.32 8.86
CA SER A 2 14.64 -21.99 7.47
C SER A 2 15.83 -22.23 6.53
N LEU A 3 15.58 -22.92 5.41
CA LEU A 3 16.55 -23.23 4.36
C LEU A 3 17.21 -21.98 3.71
N ALA A 4 16.70 -20.78 3.97
CA ALA A 4 17.19 -19.55 3.35
C ALA A 4 18.53 -19.04 3.92
N ILE A 5 18.87 -19.38 5.17
CA ILE A 5 20.01 -18.79 5.89
C ILE A 5 21.38 -19.28 5.38
N GLU A 6 21.43 -20.38 4.62
CA GLU A 6 22.68 -20.95 4.08
C GLU A 6 22.96 -20.61 2.60
N ALA A 7 22.08 -19.85 1.94
CA ALA A 7 22.22 -19.55 0.51
C ALA A 7 23.08 -18.30 0.27
N ASP A 8 23.95 -18.36 -0.75
CA ASP A 8 24.73 -17.20 -1.22
C ASP A 8 23.78 -16.03 -1.57
N PRO A 9 23.93 -14.84 -0.95
CA PRO A 9 23.11 -13.67 -1.24
C PRO A 9 23.05 -13.31 -2.72
N ARG A 10 24.15 -13.55 -3.47
CA ARG A 10 24.16 -13.33 -4.91
C ARG A 10 23.21 -14.29 -5.62
N GLU A 11 23.24 -15.57 -5.27
CA GLU A 11 22.37 -16.58 -5.86
C GLU A 11 20.89 -16.32 -5.53
N LEU A 12 20.60 -15.84 -4.32
CA LEU A 12 19.24 -15.40 -3.95
C LEU A 12 18.77 -14.25 -4.85
N CYS A 13 19.58 -13.21 -5.04
CA CYS A 13 19.25 -12.10 -5.93
C CYS A 13 19.03 -12.55 -7.38
N LEU A 14 19.89 -13.46 -7.89
CA LEU A 14 19.73 -14.04 -9.23
C LEU A 14 18.47 -14.88 -9.34
N ARG A 15 18.11 -15.66 -8.32
CA ARG A 15 16.88 -16.44 -8.25
C ARG A 15 15.65 -15.53 -8.28
N ILE A 16 15.63 -14.45 -7.48
CA ILE A 16 14.55 -13.45 -7.48
C ILE A 16 14.42 -12.81 -8.87
N ASN A 17 15.54 -12.43 -9.49
CA ASN A 17 15.55 -11.87 -10.84
C ASN A 17 14.96 -12.85 -11.86
N ARG A 18 15.38 -14.13 -11.84
CA ARG A 18 14.91 -15.18 -12.77
C ARG A 18 13.43 -15.52 -12.58
N ASN A 19 12.91 -15.41 -11.37
CA ASN A 19 11.50 -15.68 -11.05
C ASN A 19 10.60 -14.44 -11.22
N SER A 20 11.18 -13.29 -11.59
CA SER A 20 10.41 -12.10 -11.93
C SER A 20 9.89 -12.19 -13.38
N PRO A 21 8.61 -11.85 -13.62
CA PRO A 21 7.98 -11.91 -14.94
C PRO A 21 8.74 -11.08 -15.99
N MET A 22 8.89 -11.64 -17.19
CA MET A 22 9.39 -10.92 -18.36
C MET A 22 8.27 -10.12 -19.03
N GLY A 23 8.59 -9.02 -19.71
CA GLY A 23 7.66 -8.40 -20.66
C GLY A 23 6.81 -7.23 -20.15
N GLY A 24 7.27 -6.49 -19.14
CA GLY A 24 6.76 -5.12 -18.92
C GLY A 24 5.64 -4.94 -17.91
N LEU A 25 5.39 -5.94 -17.04
CA LEU A 25 4.66 -5.70 -15.78
C LEU A 25 5.41 -4.66 -14.92
N PHE A 26 6.75 -4.65 -15.03
CA PHE A 26 7.62 -3.69 -14.38
C PHE A 26 8.36 -2.88 -15.44
N ARG A 27 7.93 -1.64 -15.65
CA ARG A 27 8.65 -0.66 -16.48
C ARG A 27 9.18 0.46 -15.59
N GLY A 28 10.42 0.84 -15.80
CA GLY A 28 11.07 1.90 -15.05
C GLY A 28 12.46 2.17 -15.59
N ASP A 29 13.15 3.14 -14.98
CA ASP A 29 14.53 3.45 -15.32
C ASP A 29 15.47 2.30 -14.96
N GLN A 30 16.20 1.79 -15.94
CA GLN A 30 17.19 0.72 -15.77
C GLN A 30 18.62 1.21 -16.04
N SER A 31 18.83 2.51 -16.25
CA SER A 31 20.15 3.10 -16.59
C SER A 31 21.25 2.78 -15.58
N ARG A 32 20.87 2.51 -14.33
CA ARG A 32 21.79 2.19 -13.22
C ARG A 32 21.74 0.72 -12.80
N LEU A 33 21.16 -0.16 -13.60
CA LEU A 33 20.99 -1.58 -13.30
C LEU A 33 21.80 -2.44 -14.28
N HIS A 34 22.02 -3.69 -13.92
CA HIS A 34 22.64 -4.66 -14.81
C HIS A 34 21.73 -4.89 -16.04
N PRO A 35 22.28 -5.04 -17.27
CA PRO A 35 21.47 -5.27 -18.48
C PRO A 35 20.51 -6.47 -18.39
N ASP A 36 20.89 -7.49 -17.61
CA ASP A 36 20.07 -8.68 -17.38
C ASP A 36 19.05 -8.54 -16.24
N SER A 37 18.94 -7.34 -15.63
CA SER A 37 17.94 -7.08 -14.57
C SER A 37 16.55 -7.06 -15.17
N ARG A 38 15.67 -7.94 -14.70
CA ARG A 38 14.24 -7.96 -15.07
C ARG A 38 13.42 -6.95 -14.27
N LEU A 39 13.98 -6.43 -13.19
CA LEU A 39 13.33 -5.50 -12.29
C LEU A 39 13.96 -4.10 -12.43
N PRO A 40 13.17 -3.01 -12.40
CA PRO A 40 13.67 -1.63 -12.46
C PRO A 40 14.16 -1.08 -11.11
N TRP A 41 14.63 -1.95 -10.20
CA TRP A 41 15.27 -1.56 -8.94
C TRP A 41 16.30 -2.61 -8.51
N ARG A 42 17.07 -2.29 -7.46
CA ARG A 42 18.04 -3.22 -6.86
C ARG A 42 17.34 -4.27 -6.02
N ILE A 43 17.69 -5.54 -6.25
CA ILE A 43 17.13 -6.68 -5.54
C ILE A 43 17.83 -6.85 -4.19
N SER A 44 17.06 -7.03 -3.13
CA SER A 44 17.57 -7.44 -1.83
C SER A 44 17.61 -8.98 -1.76
N PRO A 45 18.63 -9.59 -1.14
CA PRO A 45 18.66 -11.05 -0.94
C PRO A 45 17.64 -11.53 0.09
N GLU A 46 17.20 -10.63 0.98
CA GLU A 46 16.27 -10.91 2.07
C GLU A 46 15.13 -9.88 2.12
N PRO A 47 13.94 -10.25 2.63
CA PRO A 47 12.89 -9.29 2.92
C PRO A 47 13.28 -8.37 4.09
N PHE A 48 12.50 -7.32 4.30
CA PHE A 48 12.67 -6.45 5.47
C PHE A 48 12.16 -7.16 6.73
N TRP A 49 13.04 -7.35 7.70
CA TRP A 49 12.72 -8.02 8.96
C TRP A 49 11.92 -7.12 9.90
N LEU A 50 10.87 -7.68 10.50
CA LEU A 50 10.04 -7.03 11.51
C LEU A 50 10.12 -7.79 12.83
N THR A 51 10.22 -7.06 13.94
CA THR A 51 9.99 -7.65 15.26
C THR A 51 8.50 -7.88 15.49
N SER A 52 8.15 -8.78 16.41
CA SER A 52 6.75 -9.01 16.80
C SER A 52 6.05 -7.72 17.26
N GLU A 53 6.78 -6.87 18.00
CA GLU A 53 6.26 -5.58 18.46
C GLU A 53 5.98 -4.62 17.29
N GLN A 54 6.88 -4.54 16.31
CA GLN A 54 6.67 -3.73 15.11
C GLN A 54 5.47 -4.24 14.30
N HIS A 55 5.34 -5.56 14.16
CA HIS A 55 4.20 -6.16 13.47
C HIS A 55 2.87 -5.81 14.16
N ASP A 56 2.79 -5.92 15.48
CA ASP A 56 1.59 -5.55 16.25
C ASP A 56 1.24 -4.06 16.12
N VAL A 57 2.26 -3.19 16.07
CA VAL A 57 2.05 -1.75 15.83
C VAL A 57 1.47 -1.52 14.43
N LEU A 58 2.00 -2.19 13.40
CA LEU A 58 1.51 -2.08 12.03
C LEU A 58 0.05 -2.54 11.89
N LEU A 59 -0.33 -3.63 12.57
CA LEU A 59 -1.71 -4.11 12.58
C LEU A 59 -2.67 -3.08 13.20
N ARG A 60 -2.33 -2.52 14.38
CA ARG A 60 -3.15 -1.49 15.03
C ARG A 60 -3.20 -0.18 14.25
N LEU A 61 -2.14 0.14 13.51
CA LEU A 61 -2.07 1.36 12.72
C LEU A 61 -3.13 1.38 11.62
N GLY A 62 -3.48 0.23 11.03
CA GLY A 62 -4.52 0.13 9.99
C GLY A 62 -5.87 0.71 10.46
N ASP A 63 -6.36 0.25 11.61
CA ASP A 63 -7.63 0.72 12.18
C ASP A 63 -7.58 2.20 12.58
N ALA A 64 -6.44 2.63 13.16
CA ALA A 64 -6.25 4.02 13.53
C ALA A 64 -6.27 4.96 12.31
N LEU A 65 -5.64 4.56 11.20
CA LEU A 65 -5.65 5.31 9.95
C LEU A 65 -7.05 5.35 9.31
N LEU A 66 -7.79 4.24 9.34
CA LEU A 66 -9.17 4.23 8.85
C LEU A 66 -10.06 5.19 9.65
N ALA A 67 -9.94 5.20 10.99
CA ALA A 67 -10.65 6.11 11.86
C ALA A 67 -10.24 7.58 11.60
N PHE A 68 -8.96 7.83 11.36
CA PHE A 68 -8.44 9.15 10.98
C PHE A 68 -9.04 9.64 9.66
N PHE A 69 -9.02 8.84 8.59
CA PHE A 69 -9.62 9.20 7.30
C PHE A 69 -11.13 9.47 7.39
N ARG A 70 -11.87 8.64 8.15
CA ARG A 70 -13.28 8.88 8.47
C ARG A 70 -13.48 10.25 9.11
N SER A 71 -12.66 10.57 10.09
CA SER A 71 -12.73 11.83 10.83
C SER A 71 -12.39 13.03 9.95
N CYS A 72 -11.34 12.95 9.13
CA CYS A 72 -11.00 13.99 8.14
C CYS A 72 -12.15 14.26 7.18
N ASN A 73 -12.81 13.19 6.69
CA ASN A 73 -13.93 13.32 5.78
C ASN A 73 -15.15 13.98 6.45
N VAL A 74 -15.45 13.63 7.71
CA VAL A 74 -16.51 14.29 8.49
C VAL A 74 -16.18 15.77 8.72
N LEU A 75 -14.93 16.08 9.11
CA LEU A 75 -14.48 17.44 9.36
C LEU A 75 -14.58 18.31 8.10
N TYR A 76 -14.19 17.79 6.94
CA TYR A 76 -14.34 18.48 5.65
C TYR A 76 -15.81 18.85 5.39
N HIS A 77 -16.72 17.89 5.50
CA HIS A 77 -18.14 18.13 5.22
C HIS A 77 -18.83 19.02 6.25
N GLN A 78 -18.39 18.99 7.51
CA GLN A 78 -18.87 19.93 8.53
C GLN A 78 -18.33 21.34 8.28
N SER A 79 -17.09 21.47 7.80
CA SER A 79 -16.48 22.76 7.42
C SER A 79 -17.23 23.40 6.25
N VAL A 80 -17.59 22.63 5.21
CA VAL A 80 -18.43 23.09 4.09
C VAL A 80 -19.80 23.61 4.56
N LYS A 81 -20.35 23.06 5.64
CA LYS A 81 -21.63 23.46 6.24
C LYS A 81 -21.51 24.62 7.24
N GLY A 82 -20.31 25.13 7.50
CA GLY A 82 -20.07 26.17 8.50
C GLY A 82 -20.15 25.69 9.96
N ILE A 83 -20.11 24.38 10.21
CA ILE A 83 -20.11 23.81 11.58
C ILE A 83 -18.70 23.76 12.15
N GLN A 84 -17.71 23.43 11.30
CA GLN A 84 -16.29 23.42 11.64
C GLN A 84 -15.57 24.61 10.97
N PRO A 85 -14.35 25.00 11.40
CA PRO A 85 -13.63 26.11 10.82
C PRO A 85 -13.51 26.03 9.29
N GLU A 86 -13.80 27.12 8.60
CA GLU A 86 -13.85 27.20 7.14
C GLU A 86 -12.51 26.88 6.47
N PHE A 87 -11.39 27.14 7.16
CA PHE A 87 -10.06 26.91 6.59
C PHE A 87 -9.83 25.45 6.18
N ILE A 88 -10.53 24.49 6.80
CA ILE A 88 -10.39 23.06 6.49
C ILE A 88 -10.89 22.76 5.08
N ALA A 89 -12.13 23.16 4.76
CA ALA A 89 -12.68 23.00 3.41
C ALA A 89 -11.87 23.79 2.39
N ARG A 90 -11.53 25.05 2.71
CA ARG A 90 -10.70 25.89 1.82
C ARG A 90 -9.34 25.26 1.51
N TYR A 91 -8.66 24.69 2.51
CA TYR A 91 -7.36 24.06 2.33
C TYR A 91 -7.49 22.78 1.48
N LEU A 92 -8.47 21.93 1.80
CA LEU A 92 -8.67 20.67 1.08
C LEU A 92 -9.22 20.84 -0.34
N ASP A 93 -9.88 21.96 -0.64
CA ASP A 93 -10.36 22.28 -1.98
C ASP A 93 -9.31 22.99 -2.85
N ALA A 94 -8.21 23.47 -2.25
CA ALA A 94 -7.17 24.19 -2.97
C ALA A 94 -6.57 23.35 -4.11
N GLY A 95 -6.57 23.90 -5.33
CA GLY A 95 -6.02 23.26 -6.52
C GLY A 95 -6.93 22.21 -7.18
N LYS A 96 -8.08 21.86 -6.57
CA LYS A 96 -9.04 20.95 -7.19
C LYS A 96 -9.90 21.70 -8.22
N PRO A 97 -10.15 21.12 -9.40
CA PRO A 97 -11.17 21.64 -10.32
C PRO A 97 -12.55 21.63 -9.66
N GLU A 98 -13.39 22.61 -9.98
CA GLU A 98 -14.76 22.75 -9.45
C GLU A 98 -15.56 21.45 -9.57
N ARG A 99 -15.50 20.80 -10.73
CA ARG A 99 -16.16 19.50 -10.96
C ARG A 99 -15.75 18.41 -9.97
N VAL A 100 -14.48 18.37 -9.55
CA VAL A 100 -13.99 17.38 -8.57
C VAL A 100 -14.56 17.68 -7.18
N ILE A 101 -14.61 18.96 -6.81
CA ILE A 101 -15.19 19.42 -5.55
C ILE A 101 -16.68 19.06 -5.49
N ASP A 102 -17.44 19.37 -6.54
CA ASP A 102 -18.87 19.09 -6.60
C ASP A 102 -19.18 17.60 -6.53
N LEU A 103 -18.43 16.77 -7.27
CA LEU A 103 -18.58 15.31 -7.23
C LEU A 103 -18.31 14.76 -5.83
N GLY A 104 -17.27 15.25 -5.15
CA GLY A 104 -16.92 14.83 -3.79
C GLY A 104 -18.01 15.16 -2.76
N ARG A 105 -18.80 16.20 -2.98
CA ARG A 105 -19.85 16.66 -2.06
C ARG A 105 -21.21 15.99 -2.27
N LEU A 106 -21.40 15.22 -3.36
CA LEU A 106 -22.65 14.52 -3.64
C LEU A 106 -23.02 13.56 -2.49
N ASN A 107 -24.31 13.50 -2.13
CA ASN A 107 -24.79 12.64 -1.04
C ASN A 107 -24.40 11.16 -1.20
N ARG A 108 -24.34 10.67 -2.44
CA ARG A 108 -23.95 9.29 -2.77
C ARG A 108 -22.44 9.03 -2.80
N VAL A 109 -21.61 10.07 -2.72
CA VAL A 109 -20.13 9.95 -2.80
C VAL A 109 -19.47 10.38 -1.49
N LYS A 110 -20.02 11.39 -0.81
CA LYS A 110 -19.42 12.05 0.35
C LYS A 110 -19.03 11.15 1.51
N SER A 111 -19.60 9.95 1.63
CA SER A 111 -19.28 8.98 2.68
C SER A 111 -18.32 7.88 2.23
N HIS A 112 -17.99 7.82 0.93
CA HIS A 112 -17.06 6.83 0.41
C HIS A 112 -15.64 7.14 0.87
N LEU A 113 -14.91 6.08 1.17
CA LEU A 113 -13.50 6.12 1.52
C LEU A 113 -12.72 5.26 0.54
N PRO A 114 -11.41 5.52 0.39
CA PRO A 114 -10.54 4.66 -0.39
C PRO A 114 -10.62 3.21 0.08
N LEU A 115 -10.76 2.30 -0.87
CA LEU A 115 -10.79 0.87 -0.57
C LEU A 115 -9.43 0.36 -0.07
N VAL A 116 -8.35 0.90 -0.63
CA VAL A 116 -6.99 0.59 -0.24
C VAL A 116 -6.30 1.88 0.18
N MET A 117 -5.63 1.84 1.33
CA MET A 117 -4.79 2.91 1.83
C MET A 117 -3.36 2.39 1.93
N ARG A 118 -2.39 3.17 1.44
CA ARG A 118 -0.96 2.87 1.59
C ARG A 118 -0.31 3.97 2.42
N PRO A 119 -0.10 3.75 3.73
CA PRO A 119 0.72 4.66 4.50
C PRO A 119 2.19 4.40 4.17
N ASP A 120 2.91 5.46 3.84
CA ASP A 120 4.35 5.38 3.74
C ASP A 120 4.95 5.64 5.13
N LEU A 121 5.78 4.71 5.57
CA LEU A 121 6.27 4.62 6.94
C LEU A 121 7.79 4.67 6.95
N ILE A 122 8.34 5.39 7.93
CA ILE A 122 9.77 5.39 8.24
C ILE A 122 9.97 4.77 9.61
N LEU A 123 10.89 3.82 9.71
CA LEU A 123 11.34 3.28 10.99
C LEU A 123 12.41 4.21 11.58
N THR A 124 12.20 4.70 12.80
CA THR A 124 13.17 5.49 13.57
C THR A 124 13.58 4.75 14.83
N ALA A 125 14.54 5.31 15.59
CA ALA A 125 14.95 4.78 16.89
C ALA A 125 13.78 4.70 17.89
N ASP A 126 12.77 5.56 17.75
CA ASP A 126 11.60 5.65 18.63
C ASP A 126 10.35 4.96 18.02
N GLY A 127 10.55 4.09 17.04
CA GLY A 127 9.51 3.33 16.37
C GLY A 127 9.06 3.89 15.03
N VAL A 128 7.89 3.44 14.58
CA VAL A 128 7.38 3.75 13.24
C VAL A 128 6.74 5.14 13.20
N ARG A 129 6.99 5.88 12.13
CA ARG A 129 6.40 7.20 11.84
C ARG A 129 5.75 7.19 10.47
N ALA A 130 4.49 7.60 10.40
CA ALA A 130 3.81 7.83 9.11
C ALA A 130 4.27 9.17 8.53
N VAL A 131 4.69 9.15 7.27
CA VAL A 131 5.18 10.36 6.56
C VAL A 131 4.24 10.80 5.45
N GLU A 132 3.56 9.85 4.82
CA GLU A 132 2.58 10.12 3.76
C GLU A 132 1.43 9.12 3.86
N LEU A 133 0.24 9.55 3.44
CA LEU A 133 -0.94 8.71 3.34
C LEU A 133 -1.45 8.76 1.90
N ASP A 134 -1.18 7.71 1.12
CA ASP A 134 -1.66 7.58 -0.24
C ASP A 134 -3.00 6.83 -0.27
N SER A 135 -4.01 7.49 -0.82
CA SER A 135 -5.37 6.97 -0.99
C SER A 135 -5.68 6.44 -2.39
N ILE A 136 -4.73 6.52 -3.34
CA ILE A 136 -4.87 5.94 -4.69
C ILE A 136 -3.61 5.11 -5.01
N PRO A 137 -3.31 4.07 -4.22
CA PRO A 137 -2.03 3.40 -4.32
C PRO A 137 -1.94 2.49 -5.54
N GLY A 138 -0.93 2.75 -6.39
CA GLY A 138 -0.45 1.78 -7.38
C GLY A 138 0.49 0.73 -6.77
N GLY A 139 0.88 -0.27 -7.57
CA GLY A 139 1.97 -1.19 -7.21
C GLY A 139 1.59 -2.38 -6.32
N ILE A 140 0.30 -2.58 -5.99
CA ILE A 140 -0.20 -3.73 -5.23
C ILE A 140 0.22 -5.07 -5.87
N GLY A 141 0.02 -5.22 -7.18
CA GLY A 141 0.46 -6.43 -7.89
C GLY A 141 1.98 -6.62 -7.89
N PHE A 142 2.75 -5.52 -7.87
CA PHE A 142 4.20 -5.57 -7.74
C PHE A 142 4.62 -6.14 -6.39
N THR A 143 4.14 -5.55 -5.30
CA THR A 143 4.44 -6.01 -3.94
C THR A 143 3.95 -7.45 -3.72
N GLY A 144 2.80 -7.81 -4.28
CA GLY A 144 2.27 -9.18 -4.23
C GLY A 144 3.22 -10.20 -4.88
N GLN A 145 3.73 -9.91 -6.08
CA GLN A 145 4.67 -10.81 -6.76
C GLN A 145 5.97 -10.99 -5.96
N ILE A 146 6.54 -9.90 -5.42
CA ILE A 146 7.75 -9.99 -4.60
C ILE A 146 7.51 -10.78 -3.31
N SER A 147 6.36 -10.59 -2.66
CA SER A 147 5.97 -11.34 -1.46
C SER A 147 5.87 -12.84 -1.74
N ARG A 148 5.31 -13.21 -2.91
CA ARG A 148 5.27 -14.60 -3.37
C ARG A 148 6.68 -15.18 -3.54
N ILE A 149 7.56 -14.48 -4.25
CA ILE A 149 8.94 -14.96 -4.49
C ILE A 149 9.69 -15.18 -3.18
N TYR A 150 9.64 -14.23 -2.22
CA TYR A 150 10.31 -14.42 -0.92
C TYR A 150 9.69 -15.57 -0.12
N SER A 151 8.37 -15.74 -0.16
CA SER A 151 7.70 -16.87 0.49
C SER A 151 8.14 -18.22 -0.11
N GLU A 152 8.25 -18.32 -1.44
CA GLU A 152 8.73 -19.52 -2.15
C GLU A 152 10.22 -19.82 -1.90
N ILE A 153 11.02 -18.81 -1.55
CA ILE A 153 12.41 -18.99 -1.12
C ILE A 153 12.46 -19.57 0.31
N GLY A 154 11.40 -19.41 1.11
CA GLY A 154 11.28 -19.96 2.46
C GLY A 154 11.32 -18.92 3.57
N TYR A 155 11.14 -17.63 3.24
CA TYR A 155 10.95 -16.58 4.24
C TYR A 155 9.50 -16.57 4.75
N ASP A 156 9.34 -16.29 6.04
CA ASP A 156 8.04 -16.02 6.65
C ASP A 156 7.65 -14.56 6.38
N VAL A 157 6.93 -14.35 5.27
CA VAL A 157 6.48 -13.02 4.85
C VAL A 157 5.13 -12.73 5.49
N VAL A 158 4.92 -11.50 5.99
CA VAL A 158 3.63 -11.06 6.55
C VAL A 158 2.51 -11.25 5.52
N GLY A 159 1.48 -12.02 5.89
CA GLY A 159 0.38 -12.40 4.99
C GLY A 159 0.72 -13.51 3.98
N GLY A 160 1.95 -14.01 3.98
CA GLY A 160 2.44 -15.01 3.04
C GLY A 160 2.52 -14.51 1.60
N GLY A 161 2.64 -15.45 0.65
CA GLY A 161 2.82 -15.10 -0.76
C GLY A 161 1.59 -14.50 -1.45
N ASP A 162 0.38 -14.76 -0.92
CA ASP A 162 -0.89 -14.37 -1.53
C ASP A 162 -1.74 -13.42 -0.69
N GLY A 163 -1.32 -13.08 0.54
CA GLY A 163 -2.16 -12.34 1.49
C GLY A 163 -2.63 -10.98 0.94
N LEU A 164 -1.75 -10.28 0.24
CA LEU A 164 -2.06 -8.98 -0.36
C LEU A 164 -3.07 -9.10 -1.52
N LEU A 165 -2.99 -10.15 -2.35
CA LEU A 165 -3.96 -10.40 -3.42
C LEU A 165 -5.32 -10.82 -2.85
N ARG A 166 -5.33 -11.70 -1.83
CA ARG A 166 -6.54 -12.14 -1.15
C ARG A 166 -7.23 -10.95 -0.47
N GLY A 167 -6.48 -10.16 0.31
CA GLY A 167 -7.03 -8.97 0.96
C GLY A 167 -7.61 -7.97 -0.04
N PHE A 168 -6.96 -7.77 -1.19
CA PHE A 168 -7.49 -6.91 -2.24
C PHE A 168 -8.77 -7.49 -2.89
N HIS A 169 -8.80 -8.79 -3.17
CA HIS A 169 -9.99 -9.48 -3.67
C HIS A 169 -11.16 -9.38 -2.68
N ASP A 170 -10.92 -9.62 -1.40
CA ASP A 170 -11.93 -9.58 -0.34
C ASP A 170 -12.48 -8.16 -0.17
N ALA A 171 -11.62 -7.15 -0.26
CA ALA A 171 -12.01 -5.74 -0.25
C ALA A 171 -12.92 -5.40 -1.45
N LEU A 172 -12.57 -5.86 -2.66
CA LEU A 172 -13.38 -5.63 -3.86
C LEU A 172 -14.74 -6.30 -3.77
N THR A 173 -14.77 -7.58 -3.40
CA THR A 173 -16.01 -8.37 -3.33
C THR A 173 -16.96 -7.84 -2.25
N THR A 174 -16.44 -7.36 -1.12
CA THR A 174 -17.24 -6.71 -0.07
C THR A 174 -17.81 -5.36 -0.52
N SER A 175 -17.16 -4.69 -1.48
CA SER A 175 -17.55 -3.37 -1.96
C SER A 175 -18.53 -3.40 -3.14
N LEU A 176 -18.79 -4.57 -3.72
CA LEU A 176 -19.78 -4.73 -4.77
C LEU A 176 -21.19 -4.76 -4.16
N PRO A 177 -22.16 -4.02 -4.71
CA PRO A 177 -23.55 -4.19 -4.32
C PRO A 177 -23.99 -5.62 -4.62
N GLU A 178 -24.86 -6.20 -3.79
CA GLU A 178 -25.51 -7.47 -4.11
C GLU A 178 -26.13 -7.34 -5.50
N MET A 179 -25.73 -8.21 -6.44
CA MET A 179 -26.41 -8.28 -7.73
C MET A 179 -27.77 -8.91 -7.46
N GLU A 180 -28.83 -8.09 -7.45
CA GLU A 180 -30.21 -8.58 -7.53
C GLU A 180 -30.30 -9.50 -8.77
N THR A 181 -30.55 -10.78 -8.51
CA THR A 181 -30.75 -11.82 -9.52
C THR A 181 -32.23 -11.93 -9.86
#